data_AF-A0A2S9KA15-F1
#
_entry.id   AF-A0A2S9KA15-F1
#
_cell.length_a   1.000
_cell.length_b   1.000
_cell.length_c   1.000
_cell.angle_alpha   90.00
_cell.angle_beta   90.00
_cell.angle_gamma   90.00
#
_symmetry.space_group_name_H-M   'P 1'
#
loop_
_entity.id
_entity.type
_entity.pdbx_description
1 polymer ?
#
loop_
_entity_poly.entity_id
_entity_poly.type
_entity_poly.pdbx_seq_one_letter_code
_entity_poly.pdbx_strand_id
1 'polypeptide(L)'
;MPTGTYPSRHSSPSISQHTSRFNRRLGPHHFAYLRAIAEGLDRQDCARRYLGIEHGHEAVTTHRLVVDQVRAAARRRGETSARLIGLTISVSETTQPSLEDFIAERGLDDWSEAEVIEL
;
A
#
# COMPACT_ATOMS: atom_id res chain seq x y z
N MET A 1 44.68 36.26 -29.53
CA MET A 1 43.80 35.75 -28.47
C MET A 1 42.44 35.41 -29.08
N PRO A 2 42.12 34.15 -29.43
CA PRO A 2 40.84 33.84 -30.04
C PRO A 2 39.78 33.52 -28.98
N THR A 3 38.57 33.97 -29.29
CA THR A 3 37.33 33.96 -28.53
C THR A 3 36.81 32.55 -28.24
N GLY A 4 36.66 32.19 -26.98
CA GLY A 4 35.99 30.96 -26.55
C GLY A 4 34.47 31.13 -26.59
N THR A 5 33.82 30.53 -27.59
CA THR A 5 32.37 30.39 -27.66
C THR A 5 31.97 29.14 -26.87
N TYR A 6 31.29 29.30 -25.73
CA TYR A 6 30.72 28.17 -25.00
C TYR A 6 29.42 27.73 -25.68
N PRO A 7 29.21 26.42 -25.93
CA PRO A 7 27.92 25.93 -26.42
C PRO A 7 26.90 25.94 -25.28
N SER A 8 25.76 26.59 -25.54
CA SER A 8 24.57 26.58 -24.70
C SER A 8 24.10 25.14 -24.46
N ARG A 9 24.07 24.72 -23.20
CA ARG A 9 23.39 23.49 -22.79
C ARG A 9 21.92 23.62 -23.18
N HIS A 10 21.50 22.83 -24.15
CA HIS A 10 20.10 22.50 -24.34
C HIS A 10 19.61 21.86 -23.04
N SER A 11 18.72 22.56 -22.33
CA SER A 11 17.96 21.97 -21.23
C SER A 11 17.05 20.91 -21.82
N SER A 12 17.41 19.64 -21.63
CA SER A 12 16.49 18.53 -21.84
C SER A 12 15.27 18.75 -20.95
N PRO A 13 14.04 18.85 -21.49
CA PRO A 13 12.87 18.66 -20.65
C PRO A 13 12.78 17.16 -20.31
N SER A 14 11.99 16.81 -19.29
CA SER A 14 11.53 15.44 -19.02
C SER A 14 12.31 14.60 -17.99
N ILE A 15 12.38 15.07 -16.73
CA ILE A 15 12.15 14.19 -15.56
C ILE A 15 11.26 14.89 -14.49
N SER A 16 11.23 16.23 -14.45
CA SER A 16 10.49 16.99 -13.40
C SER A 16 8.96 17.01 -13.51
N GLN A 17 8.35 16.43 -14.55
CA GLN A 17 6.88 16.41 -14.67
C GLN A 17 6.21 15.27 -13.89
N HIS A 18 6.92 14.17 -13.62
CA HIS A 18 6.36 13.04 -12.87
C HIS A 18 6.29 13.32 -11.36
N THR A 19 7.18 14.15 -10.82
CA THR A 19 7.19 14.50 -9.38
C THR A 19 6.14 15.54 -9.01
N SER A 20 5.58 16.27 -9.99
CA SER A 20 4.55 17.29 -9.75
C SER A 20 3.14 16.73 -9.52
N ARG A 21 2.88 15.45 -9.85
CA ARG A 21 1.53 14.86 -9.70
C ARG A 21 1.23 14.42 -8.27
N PHE A 22 2.24 14.27 -7.41
CA PHE A 22 2.06 13.87 -6.01
C PHE A 22 2.06 15.02 -5.02
N ASN A 23 2.19 16.25 -5.51
CA ASN A 23 1.81 17.40 -4.72
C ASN A 23 0.30 17.64 -4.91
N ARG A 24 -0.42 17.74 -3.79
CA ARG A 24 -1.74 18.42 -3.62
C ARG A 24 -2.97 17.51 -3.38
N ARG A 25 -3.16 17.20 -2.09
CA ARG A 25 -4.42 16.75 -1.43
C ARG A 25 -4.90 15.35 -1.78
N LEU A 26 -5.09 14.54 -0.73
CA LEU A 26 -5.84 13.29 -0.80
C LEU A 26 -7.25 13.58 -1.35
N GLY A 27 -7.61 12.85 -2.41
CA GLY A 27 -8.91 12.92 -3.06
C GLY A 27 -9.60 11.55 -3.12
N PRO A 28 -10.87 11.49 -3.54
CA PRO A 28 -11.66 10.24 -3.57
C PRO A 28 -10.98 9.10 -4.32
N HIS A 29 -10.26 9.39 -5.41
CA HIS A 29 -9.54 8.41 -6.22
C HIS A 29 -8.44 7.68 -5.44
N HIS A 30 -7.79 8.34 -4.48
CA HIS A 30 -6.80 7.70 -3.61
C HIS A 30 -7.46 6.67 -2.68
N PHE A 31 -8.64 6.99 -2.14
CA PHE A 31 -9.38 6.07 -1.28
C PHE A 31 -10.02 4.94 -2.09
N ALA A 32 -10.52 5.20 -3.29
CA ALA A 32 -11.00 4.17 -4.20
C ALA A 32 -9.88 3.19 -4.58
N TYR A 33 -8.68 3.71 -4.87
CA TYR A 33 -7.49 2.91 -5.08
C TYR A 33 -7.17 2.04 -3.86
N LEU A 34 -7.03 2.62 -2.67
CA LEU A 34 -6.69 1.85 -1.46
C LEU A 34 -7.75 0.81 -1.10
N ARG A 35 -9.03 1.14 -1.26
CA ARG A 35 -10.13 0.20 -1.07
C ARG A 35 -10.02 -0.99 -2.01
N ALA A 36 -9.80 -0.74 -3.30
CA ALA A 36 -9.65 -1.79 -4.30
C ALA A 36 -8.48 -2.74 -3.97
N ILE A 37 -7.35 -2.21 -3.48
CA ILE A 37 -6.23 -3.03 -3.01
C ILE A 37 -6.61 -3.85 -1.77
N ALA A 38 -7.34 -3.26 -0.83
CA ALA A 38 -7.80 -3.97 0.37
C ALA A 38 -8.81 -5.08 0.06
N GLU A 39 -9.59 -4.93 -1.01
CA GLU A 39 -10.49 -5.96 -1.55
C GLU A 39 -9.75 -7.06 -2.34
N GLY A 40 -8.41 -6.95 -2.47
CA GLY A 40 -7.58 -7.98 -3.11
C GLY A 40 -7.43 -7.84 -4.62
N LEU A 41 -7.82 -6.71 -5.21
CA LEU A 41 -7.65 -6.47 -6.65
C LEU A 41 -6.18 -6.22 -7.01
N ASP A 42 -5.82 -6.54 -8.26
CA ASP A 42 -4.46 -6.37 -8.73
C ASP A 42 -3.99 -4.91 -8.63
N ARG A 43 -2.76 -4.75 -8.14
CA ARG A 43 -2.19 -3.44 -7.84
C ARG A 43 -1.97 -2.59 -9.08
N GLN A 44 -1.51 -3.20 -10.18
CA GLN A 44 -1.21 -2.50 -11.41
C GLN A 44 -2.49 -2.02 -12.08
N ASP A 45 -3.50 -2.89 -12.13
CA ASP A 45 -4.81 -2.53 -12.67
C ASP A 45 -5.48 -1.42 -11.90
N CYS A 46 -5.40 -1.45 -10.56
CA CYS A 46 -5.93 -0.39 -9.71
C CYS A 46 -5.16 0.93 -9.89
N ALA A 47 -3.83 0.88 -9.98
CA ALA A 47 -3.01 2.07 -10.17
C ALA A 47 -3.29 2.73 -11.53
N ARG A 48 -3.45 1.93 -12.58
CA ARG A 48 -3.86 2.41 -13.91
C ARG A 48 -5.26 3.04 -13.89
N ARG A 49 -6.23 2.35 -13.29
CA ARG A 49 -7.64 2.80 -13.27
C ARG A 49 -7.88 4.06 -12.45
N TYR A 50 -7.30 4.13 -11.24
CA TYR A 50 -7.63 5.18 -10.29
C TYR A 50 -6.59 6.28 -10.19
N LEU A 51 -5.32 6.00 -10.52
CA LEU A 51 -4.21 6.94 -10.38
C LEU A 51 -3.60 7.35 -11.73
N GLY A 52 -4.00 6.70 -12.84
CA GLY A 52 -3.48 6.98 -14.18
C GLY A 52 -2.02 6.53 -14.38
N ILE A 53 -1.57 5.52 -13.64
CA ILE A 53 -0.20 5.02 -13.71
C ILE A 53 -0.11 3.83 -14.66
N GLU A 54 0.75 3.93 -15.67
CA GLU A 54 0.92 2.89 -16.68
C GLU A 54 2.10 1.96 -16.39
N HIS A 55 3.08 2.40 -15.59
CA HIS A 55 4.32 1.67 -15.38
C HIS A 55 4.36 0.94 -14.03
N GLY A 56 4.80 -0.32 -14.07
CA GLY A 56 4.87 -1.21 -12.91
C GLY A 56 5.64 -0.66 -11.71
N HIS A 57 6.83 -0.12 -11.97
CA HIS A 57 7.70 0.46 -10.94
C HIS A 57 7.07 1.71 -10.30
N GLU A 58 6.35 2.51 -11.09
CA GLU A 58 5.70 3.73 -10.63
C GLU A 58 4.52 3.40 -9.70
N ALA A 59 3.82 2.29 -9.95
CA ALA A 59 2.73 1.83 -9.11
C ALA A 59 3.19 1.43 -7.69
N VAL A 60 4.37 0.80 -7.55
CA VAL A 60 4.92 0.43 -6.23
C VAL A 60 5.31 1.68 -5.44
N THR A 61 6.04 2.60 -6.05
CA THR A 61 6.44 3.86 -5.42
C THR A 61 5.22 4.69 -5.04
N THR A 62 4.24 4.78 -5.94
CA THR A 62 3.00 5.50 -5.69
C THR A 62 2.19 4.89 -4.56
N HIS A 63 2.06 3.56 -4.53
CA HIS A 63 1.35 2.89 -3.44
C HIS A 63 1.87 3.33 -2.07
N ARG A 64 3.20 3.32 -1.90
CA ARG A 64 3.86 3.78 -0.65
C ARG A 64 3.54 5.25 -0.35
N LEU A 65 3.64 6.12 -1.35
CA LEU A 65 3.31 7.54 -1.20
C LEU A 65 1.87 7.77 -0.77
N VAL A 66 0.90 7.09 -1.39
CA VAL A 66 -0.53 7.21 -1.02
C VAL A 66 -0.76 6.74 0.42
N VAL A 67 -0.22 5.58 0.79
CA VAL A 67 -0.32 5.04 2.16
C VAL A 67 0.26 6.02 3.18
N ASP A 68 1.46 6.56 2.93
CA ASP A 68 2.11 7.50 3.85
C ASP A 68 1.37 8.83 3.94
N GLN A 69 0.80 9.33 2.85
CA GLN A 69 -0.03 10.54 2.87
C GLN A 69 -1.31 10.35 3.70
N VAL A 70 -2.01 9.23 3.53
CA VAL A 70 -3.22 8.90 4.31
C VAL A 70 -2.86 8.72 5.79
N ARG A 71 -1.77 8.00 6.08
CA ARG A 71 -1.24 7.83 7.44
C ARG A 71 -0.89 9.17 8.09
N ALA A 72 -0.19 10.06 7.39
CA ALA A 72 0.15 11.38 7.89
C ALA A 72 -1.09 12.26 8.11
N ALA A 73 -2.10 12.15 7.23
CA ALA A 73 -3.36 12.88 7.38
C ALA A 73 -4.15 12.41 8.62
N ALA A 74 -4.23 11.10 8.85
CA ALA A 74 -4.87 10.52 10.03
C ALA A 74 -4.14 10.92 11.33
N ARG A 75 -2.80 10.86 11.33
CA ARG A 75 -1.97 11.31 12.48
C ARG A 75 -2.23 12.77 12.84
N ARG A 76 -2.30 13.68 11.85
CA ARG A 76 -2.59 15.11 12.08
C ARG A 76 -3.97 15.35 12.70
N ARG A 77 -4.91 14.40 12.55
CA ARG A 77 -6.26 14.45 13.14
C ARG A 77 -6.35 13.79 14.52
N GLY A 78 -5.26 13.23 15.03
CA GLY A 78 -5.24 12.54 16.33
C GLY A 78 -5.80 11.11 16.29
N GLU A 79 -5.97 10.52 15.11
CA GLU A 79 -6.50 9.16 14.97
C GLU A 79 -5.49 8.12 15.45
N THR A 80 -5.79 7.40 16.53
CA THR A 80 -4.93 6.34 17.08
C THR A 80 -4.79 5.16 16.12
N SER A 81 -5.81 4.93 15.31
CA SER A 81 -5.87 3.93 14.23
C SER A 81 -4.96 4.27 13.05
N ALA A 82 -4.34 5.46 13.00
CA ALA A 82 -3.40 5.81 11.93
C ALA A 82 -2.22 4.83 11.82
N ARG A 83 -1.85 4.16 12.92
CA ARG A 83 -0.81 3.12 12.95
C ARG A 83 -1.16 1.88 12.11
N LEU A 84 -2.43 1.64 11.84
CA LEU A 84 -2.92 0.47 11.10
C LEU A 84 -2.86 0.67 9.58
N ILE A 85 -2.80 1.93 9.11
CA ILE A 85 -2.73 2.24 7.69
C ILE A 85 -1.41 1.72 7.12
N GLY A 86 -1.48 0.79 6.16
CA GLY A 86 -0.32 0.14 5.55
C GLY A 86 0.33 -0.95 6.40
N LEU A 87 -0.33 -1.40 7.47
CA LEU A 87 0.06 -2.60 8.19
C LEU A 87 -0.35 -3.84 7.37
N THR A 88 0.61 -4.70 7.07
CA THR A 88 0.33 -6.01 6.48
C THR A 88 0.30 -7.04 7.60
N ILE A 89 -0.82 -7.74 7.77
CA ILE A 89 -0.92 -8.90 8.65
C ILE A 89 -0.50 -10.10 7.82
N SER A 90 0.73 -10.56 8.00
CA SER A 90 1.18 -11.83 7.45
C SER A 90 0.87 -12.95 8.43
N VAL A 91 0.20 -13.99 7.97
CA VAL A 91 0.15 -15.26 8.71
C VAL A 91 1.54 -15.88 8.57
N SER A 92 2.25 -16.05 9.69
CA SER A 92 3.53 -16.74 9.68
C SER A 92 3.32 -18.20 9.29
N GLU A 93 4.16 -18.74 8.41
CA GLU A 93 4.21 -20.19 8.12
C GLU A 93 4.87 -20.98 9.27
N THR A 94 4.54 -20.63 10.51
CA THR A 94 4.87 -21.47 11.66
C THR A 94 4.09 -22.77 11.54
N THR A 95 4.71 -23.89 11.94
CA THR A 95 4.03 -25.18 12.09
C THR A 95 2.74 -24.96 12.89
N GLN A 96 1.62 -24.88 12.17
CA GLN A 96 0.32 -24.68 12.78
C GLN A 96 -0.04 -26.02 13.41
N PRO A 97 -0.21 -26.11 14.73
CA PRO A 97 -0.64 -27.36 15.36
C PRO A 97 -1.97 -27.79 14.74
N SER A 98 -2.23 -29.09 14.72
CA SER A 98 -3.57 -29.55 14.40
C SER A 98 -4.57 -28.94 15.38
N LEU A 99 -5.85 -28.84 14.99
CA LEU A 99 -6.88 -28.31 15.87
C LEU A 99 -6.95 -29.11 17.18
N GLU A 100 -6.82 -30.44 17.11
CA GLU A 100 -6.78 -31.34 18.26
C GLU A 100 -5.57 -31.06 19.17
N ASP A 101 -4.36 -30.93 18.61
CA ASP A 101 -3.17 -30.60 19.39
C ASP A 101 -3.30 -29.23 20.08
N PHE A 102 -3.91 -28.25 19.39
CA PHE A 102 -4.16 -26.92 19.94
C PHE A 102 -5.19 -26.94 21.08
N ILE A 103 -6.27 -27.70 20.92
CA ILE A 103 -7.30 -27.89 21.95
C ILE A 103 -6.68 -28.54 23.20
N ALA A 104 -5.90 -29.61 23.01
CA ALA A 104 -5.25 -30.34 24.09
C ALA A 104 -4.20 -29.48 24.83
N GLU A 105 -3.38 -28.70 24.12
CA GLU A 105 -2.38 -27.82 24.74
C GLU A 105 -3.03 -26.69 25.56
N ARG A 106 -4.18 -26.18 25.11
CA ARG A 106 -4.88 -25.05 25.74
C ARG A 106 -5.96 -25.45 26.74
N GLY A 107 -6.27 -26.74 26.85
CA GLY A 107 -7.35 -27.26 27.70
C GLY A 107 -8.73 -26.76 27.27
N LEU A 108 -8.97 -26.73 25.95
CA LEU A 108 -10.21 -26.24 25.34
C LEU A 108 -11.18 -27.39 25.01
N ASP A 109 -11.20 -28.44 25.84
CA ASP A 109 -11.92 -29.70 25.58
C ASP A 109 -13.45 -29.53 25.39
N ASP A 110 -13.99 -28.35 25.72
CA ASP A 110 -15.38 -27.96 25.48
C ASP A 110 -15.67 -27.48 24.04
N TRP A 111 -14.66 -27.43 23.15
CA TRP A 111 -14.78 -26.93 21.77
C TRP A 111 -14.52 -28.08 20.80
N SER A 112 -15.54 -28.84 20.42
CA SER A 112 -15.38 -29.94 19.48
C SER A 112 -15.32 -29.45 18.02
N GLU A 113 -14.54 -30.13 17.17
CA GLU A 113 -14.44 -29.81 15.74
C GLU A 113 -15.82 -29.83 15.04
N ALA A 114 -16.70 -30.73 15.46
CA ALA A 114 -18.07 -30.84 14.96
C ALA A 114 -18.90 -29.57 15.20
N GLU A 115 -18.72 -28.90 16.33
CA GLU A 115 -19.45 -27.66 16.65
C GLU A 115 -18.88 -26.45 15.90
N VAL A 116 -17.58 -26.44 15.57
CA VAL A 116 -16.94 -25.35 14.83
C VAL A 116 -17.29 -25.37 13.33
N ILE A 117 -17.50 -26.56 12.76
CA ILE A 117 -17.89 -26.72 11.34
C ILE A 117 -19.35 -26.28 11.09
N GLU A 118 -20.21 -26.30 12.12
CA GLU A 118 -21.61 -25.89 12.02
C GLU A 118 -21.86 -24.37 12.12
N LEU A 119 -20.82 -23.55 12.34
CA LEU A 119 -20.91 -22.09 12.53
C LEU A 119 -20.64 -21.29 11.25
#